data_AF-A0A920AAC9-F1
#
_entry.id   AF-A0A920AAC9-F1
#
_cell.length_a   1.000
_cell.length_b   1.000
_cell.length_c   1.000
_cell.angle_alpha   90.00
_cell.angle_beta   90.00
_cell.angle_gamma   90.00
#
_symmetry.space_group_name_H-M   'P 1'
#
loop_
_entity.id
_entity.type
_entity.pdbx_description
1 polymer ?
#
loop_
_entity_poly.entity_id
_entity_poly.type
_entity_poly.pdbx_seq_one_letter_code
_entity_poly.pdbx_strand_id
1 'polypeptide(L)' 'MGFPGYFLIVADFIKWAKAQNIAVGPGRGSGAGSVVAWALTITDLDPLRFNLLFERFLNPERVSMPDFDIDFCQSRAMR' A
#
# COMPACT_ATOMS: atom_id res chain seq x y z
N MET A 1 3.44 5.69 -16.75
CA MET A 1 3.41 6.23 -15.36
C MET A 1 4.73 5.99 -14.63
N GLY A 2 5.40 4.83 -14.78
CA GLY A 2 6.80 4.70 -14.35
C GLY A 2 7.03 4.50 -12.84
N PHE A 3 6.06 3.90 -12.14
CA PHE A 3 6.12 3.68 -10.68
C PHE A 3 6.46 2.26 -10.17
N PRO A 4 7.02 1.30 -10.95
CA PRO A 4 7.26 -0.04 -10.42
C PRO A 4 8.27 -0.03 -9.27
N GLY A 5 9.31 0.80 -9.34
CA GLY A 5 10.29 0.96 -8.26
C GLY A 5 9.67 1.48 -6.96
N TYR A 6 8.70 2.39 -7.05
CA TYR A 6 7.97 2.90 -5.89
C TYR A 6 7.20 1.78 -5.17
N PHE A 7 6.46 0.96 -5.91
CA PHE A 7 5.76 -0.20 -5.34
C PHE A 7 6.73 -1.18 -4.66
N LEU A 8 7.88 -1.46 -5.28
CA LEU A 8 8.86 -2.38 -4.73
C LEU A 8 9.47 -1.86 -3.43
N ILE A 9 9.83 -0.58 -3.38
CA ILE A 9 10.38 0.06 -2.16
C ILE A 9 9.34 0.00 -1.03
N VAL A 10 8.09 0.34 -1.32
CA VAL A 10 7.01 0.32 -0.31
C VAL A 10 6.74 -1.12 0.17
N ALA A 11 6.67 -2.08 -0.76
CA ALA A 11 6.47 -3.49 -0.42
C ALA A 11 7.61 -4.04 0.44
N ASP A 12 8.86 -3.71 0.12
CA ASP A 12 10.03 -4.15 0.88
C ASP A 12 10.00 -3.60 2.31
N PHE A 13 9.73 -2.30 2.46
CA PHE A 13 9.63 -1.65 3.76
C PHE A 13 8.53 -2.26 4.66
N ILE A 14 7.34 -2.51 4.10
CA ILE A 14 6.24 -3.13 4.85
C ILE A 14 6.57 -4.56 5.25
N LYS A 15 7.14 -5.35 4.33
CA LYS A 15 7.55 -6.73 4.62
C LYS A 15 8.61 -6.77 5.72
N TRP A 16 9.60 -5.87 5.66
CA TRP A 16 10.60 -5.72 6.70
C TRP A 16 9.96 -5.37 8.05
N ALA A 17 9.07 -4.38 8.09
CA ALA A 17 8.40 -3.98 9.32
C ALA A 17 7.59 -5.13 9.95
N LYS A 18 6.81 -5.85 9.13
CA LYS A 18 6.07 -7.05 9.55
C LYS A 18 7.04 -8.12 10.10
N ALA A 19 8.19 -8.35 9.46
CA ALA A 19 9.21 -9.29 9.94
C ALA A 19 9.88 -8.88 11.27
N GLN A 20 9.99 -7.57 11.54
CA GLN A 20 10.48 -7.04 12.81
C GLN A 20 9.42 -7.03 13.92
N ASN A 21 8.25 -7.66 13.70
CA ASN A 21 7.10 -7.61 14.61
C ASN A 21 6.62 -6.17 14.88
N ILE A 22 6.76 -5.28 13.89
CA ILE A 22 6.15 -3.95 13.92
C ILE A 22 4.76 -4.10 13.29
N ALA A 23 3.73 -3.78 14.06
CA ALA A 23 2.36 -3.83 13.58
C ALA A 23 2.12 -2.75 12.51
N VAL A 24 1.70 -3.20 11.34
CA VAL A 24 1.32 -2.37 10.19
C VAL A 24 -0.18 -2.50 10.01
N GLY A 25 -0.86 -1.37 9.84
CA GLY A 25 -2.29 -1.34 9.54
C GLY A 25 -2.60 -1.95 8.16
N PRO A 26 -3.87 -2.26 7.89
CA PRO A 26 -4.29 -2.94 6.64
C PRO A 26 -4.12 -2.09 5.36
N GLY A 27 -3.60 -0.87 5.47
CA GLY A 27 -3.53 0.14 4.42
C GLY A 27 -4.75 1.08 4.46
N ARG A 28 -4.53 2.38 4.22
CA ARG A 28 -5.61 3.38 4.14
C ARG A 28 -5.59 4.11 2.80
N GLY A 29 -6.66 4.87 2.54
CA GLY A 29 -6.78 5.68 1.33
C GLY A 29 -7.06 4.87 0.06
N SER A 30 -6.79 5.46 -1.09
CA SER A 30 -7.10 4.86 -2.39
C SER A 30 -6.22 3.66 -2.74
N GLY A 31 -5.05 3.52 -2.11
CA GLY A 31 -4.12 2.40 -2.34
C GLY A 31 -4.73 1.00 -2.16
N ALA A 32 -5.76 0.87 -1.31
CA ALA A 32 -6.50 -0.38 -1.10
C ALA A 32 -7.25 -0.86 -2.35
N GLY A 33 -7.50 0.00 -3.35
CA GLY A 33 -8.12 -0.39 -4.62
C GLY A 33 -7.18 -1.09 -5.60
N SER A 34 -5.89 -1.22 -5.27
CA SER A 34 -4.90 -1.83 -6.14
C SER A 34 -4.71 -3.31 -5.86
N VAL A 35 -5.08 -4.15 -6.84
CA VAL A 35 -4.81 -5.60 -6.80
C VAL A 35 -3.31 -5.87 -6.66
N VAL A 36 -2.47 -5.05 -7.30
CA VAL A 36 -1.00 -5.17 -7.19
C VAL A 36 -0.53 -4.86 -5.78
N ALA A 37 -1.11 -3.84 -5.11
CA ALA A 37 -0.76 -3.51 -3.73
C ALA A 37 -1.15 -4.65 -2.77
N TRP A 38 -2.33 -5.22 -2.95
CA TRP A 38 -2.79 -6.39 -2.20
C TRP A 38 -1.89 -7.62 -2.43
N ALA A 39 -1.58 -7.95 -3.69
CA ALA A 39 -0.72 -9.07 -4.05
C ALA A 39 0.73 -8.93 -3.52
N LEU A 40 1.22 -7.69 -3.40
CA LEU A 40 2.53 -7.39 -2.83
C LEU A 40 2.52 -7.26 -1.30
N THR A 41 1.40 -7.56 -0.63
CA THR A 41 1.18 -7.40 0.82
C THR A 41 1.39 -5.98 1.34
N ILE A 42 1.25 -4.98 0.46
CA ILE A 42 1.24 -3.56 0.81
C ILE A 42 -0.07 -3.22 1.54
N THR A 43 -1.19 -3.76 1.06
CA THR A 43 -2.50 -3.65 1.69
C THR A 43 -3.01 -5.04 2.05
N ASP A 44 -3.77 -5.15 3.13
CA ASP A 44 -4.32 -6.44 3.61
C ASP A 44 -5.79 -6.65 3.19
N LEU A 45 -6.33 -5.74 2.37
CA LEU A 45 -7.71 -5.76 1.90
C LEU A 45 -7.78 -6.19 0.42
N ASP A 46 -8.59 -7.22 0.13
CA ASP A 46 -8.83 -7.73 -1.22
C ASP A 46 -9.76 -6.79 -2.01
N PRO A 47 -9.25 -6.02 -2.99
CA PRO A 47 -10.06 -5.05 -3.71
C PRO A 47 -11.17 -5.68 -4.55
N LEU A 48 -11.02 -6.92 -5.02
CA LEU A 48 -12.02 -7.58 -5.85
C LEU A 48 -13.23 -7.99 -5.00
N ARG A 49 -12.97 -8.51 -3.80
CA ARG A 49 -14.03 -8.86 -2.83
C ARG A 49 -14.88 -7.65 -2.44
N PHE A 50 -14.27 -6.48 -2.32
CA PHE A 50 -14.94 -5.25 -1.90
C PHE A 50 -15.29 -4.31 -3.06
N ASN A 51 -15.10 -4.75 -4.31
CA ASN A 51 -15.35 -3.97 -5.52
C ASN A 51 -14.71 -2.57 -5.48
N LEU A 52 -13.47 -2.51 -5.00
CA LEU A 52 -12.68 -1.28 -4.96
C LEU A 52 -12.04 -1.01 -6.33
N LEU A 53 -12.08 0.26 -6.74
CA LEU A 53 -11.64 0.69 -8.07
C LEU A 53 -10.17 1.12 -8.05
N PHE A 54 -9.37 0.53 -8.95
CA PHE A 54 -7.96 0.89 -9.11
C PHE A 54 -7.78 2.33 -9.62
N GLU A 55 -8.69 2.80 -10.46
CA GLU A 55 -8.64 4.12 -11.09
C GLU A 55 -8.77 5.26 -10.08
N ARG A 56 -9.34 5.00 -8.90
CA ARG A 56 -9.34 5.94 -7.77
C ARG A 56 -7.96 6.13 -7.15
N PHE A 57 -7.09 5.14 -7.30
CA PHE A 57 -5.71 5.20 -6.85
C PHE A 57 -4.80 5.79 -7.92
N LEU A 58 -4.92 5.29 -9.14
CA LEU A 58 -4.03 5.64 -10.23
C LEU A 58 -4.85 5.86 -11.51
N ASN A 59 -5.08 7.12 -11.86
CA ASN A 59 -5.84 7.48 -13.05
C ASN A 59 -4.89 7.55 -14.28
N PRO A 60 -5.13 6.75 -15.35
CA PRO A 60 -4.29 6.79 -16.55
C PRO A 60 -4.37 8.12 -17.31
N GLU A 61 -5.48 8.84 -17.23
CA GLU A 61 -5.67 10.16 -17.86
C GLU A 61 -5.03 11.29 -17.06
N ARG A 62 -4.82 11.08 -15.75
CA ARG A 62 -4.18 12.04 -14.85
C ARG A 62 -3.07 11.38 -14.07
N VAL A 63 -1.90 11.31 -14.70
CA VAL A 63 -0.71 10.69 -14.13
C VAL A 63 -0.14 11.55 -13.00
N SER A 64 -0.51 11.23 -11.76
CA SER A 64 0.12 11.77 -10.55
C SER A 64 0.88 10.67 -9.81
N MET A 65 1.84 11.10 -8.98
CA MET A 65 2.53 10.18 -8.08
C MET A 65 1.50 9.50 -7.16
N PRO A 66 1.47 8.15 -7.10
CA PRO A 66 0.63 7.44 -6.17
C PRO A 66 1.12 7.68 -4.73
N ASP A 67 0.17 7.72 -3.79
CA ASP A 67 0.46 7.89 -2.38
C ASP A 67 -0.08 6.70 -1.59
N PHE A 68 0.83 5.92 -0.99
CA PHE A 68 0.49 4.86 -0.05
C PHE A 68 0.59 5.38 1.37
N ASP A 69 -0.59 5.63 1.94
CA ASP A 69 -0.72 5.92 3.35
C ASP A 69 -0.69 4.61 4.16
N ILE A 70 0.37 4.41 4.94
CA ILE A 70 0.56 3.22 5.76
C ILE A 70 0.62 3.63 7.22
N ASP A 71 -0.29 3.08 8.02
CA ASP A 71 -0.32 3.33 9.45
C ASP A 71 0.56 2.32 10.19
N PHE A 72 1.44 2.82 11.06
CA PHE A 72 2.27 2.01 11.95
C PHE A 72 1.79 2.17 13.39
N CYS A 73 1.84 1.09 14.18
CA CYS A 73 1.54 1.20 15.60
C CYS A 73 2.57 2.09 16.31
N GLN A 74 2.10 3.15 16.95
CA GLN A 74 2.91 4.25 17.50
C GLN A 74 3.94 3.79 18.55
N SER A 75 3.70 2.66 19.22
CA SER A 75 4.57 2.16 20.30
C SER A 75 5.96 1.68 19.83
N ARG A 76 6.16 1.45 18.53
CA ARG A 76 7.41 0.91 17.96
C ARG A 76 8.06 1.78 16.89
N ALA A 77 7.41 2.87 16.46
CA ALA A 77 7.91 3.71 15.36
C ALA A 77 9.03 4.70 15.77
N MET A 78 9.29 4.88 17.06
CA MET A 78 10.32 5.80 17.60
C MET A 78 11.04 5.21 18.83
N ARG A 79 11.64 4.03 18.70
CA ARG A 79 12.68 3.59 19.65
C ARG A 79 13.93 3.19 18.92
#